data_AF-A0A835ZJN2-F1
#
_entry.id   AF-A0A835ZJN2-F1
#
_cell.length_a   1.000
_cell.length_b   1.000
_cell.length_c   1.000
_cell.angle_alpha   90.00
_cell.angle_beta   90.00
_cell.angle_gamma   90.00
#
_symmetry.space_group_name_H-M   'P 1'
#
loop_
_entity.id
_entity.type
_entity.pdbx_description
1 polymer ?
#
loop_
_entity_poly.entity_id
_entity_poly.type
_entity_poly.pdbx_seq_one_letter_code
_entity_poly.pdbx_strand_id
1 'polypeptide(L)'
;MLASIPHNLVWSESTGPWKVLHTCKDCQTEQLAKYMRLVVTLMGRAPRDPLVGEERPSRLFFKLQSSEGVDVLSLAFPEVPWMFLFREPVEVMMSRMGAQRIGMEGTHDDVAQKLQQMAGKQAQQVRGGGSPPQAEMRNAKTLAGFCQKAITAAHEHPGKGMMVEYTYLPSVMWEEVLPKHFGVKIGLTERAALLKASEHYSKAAENSKTAFSDDKEAKHQAASPAVKAASDKILMPLYQQLQAMQMWLPEEQRQTVQS
;
A
#
# COMPACT_ATOMS: atom_id res chain seq x y z
N MET A 1 -5.59 4.20 12.12
CA MET A 1 -6.86 3.48 12.29
C MET A 1 -6.71 2.12 12.98
N LEU A 2 -6.22 1.04 12.35
CA LEU A 2 -6.20 -0.30 12.98
C LEU A 2 -5.46 -0.38 14.33
N ALA A 3 -4.41 0.42 14.51
CA ALA A 3 -3.62 0.51 15.76
C ALA A 3 -4.38 1.17 16.93
N SER A 4 -5.55 1.77 16.67
CA SER A 4 -6.39 2.36 17.73
C SER A 4 -7.13 1.32 18.58
N ILE A 5 -7.17 0.06 18.14
CA ILE A 5 -7.76 -1.05 18.88
C ILE A 5 -6.66 -1.71 19.72
N PRO A 6 -6.80 -1.78 21.06
CA PRO A 6 -5.74 -2.27 21.94
C PRO A 6 -5.23 -3.69 21.63
N HIS A 7 -6.12 -4.57 21.14
CA HIS A 7 -5.76 -5.95 20.83
C HIS A 7 -5.03 -6.14 19.48
N ASN A 8 -4.82 -5.05 18.72
CA ASN A 8 -4.17 -5.09 17.42
C ASN A 8 -2.71 -4.63 17.55
N LEU A 9 -1.77 -5.50 17.16
CA LEU A 9 -0.40 -5.10 16.84
C LEU A 9 -0.32 -4.76 15.35
N VAL A 10 0.03 -3.52 15.02
CA VAL A 10 0.05 -3.04 13.64
C VAL A 10 1.43 -2.54 13.27
N TRP A 11 2.00 -3.12 12.22
CA TRP A 11 3.23 -2.65 11.59
C TRP A 11 2.89 -1.94 10.29
N SER A 12 3.07 -0.62 10.26
CA SER A 12 2.89 0.19 9.06
C SER A 12 4.22 0.44 8.38
N GLU A 13 4.37 0.00 7.13
CA GLU A 13 5.54 0.24 6.26
C GLU A 13 6.85 -0.16 6.92
N SER A 14 6.82 -1.24 7.69
CA SER A 14 7.96 -1.67 8.47
C SER A 14 9.09 -2.19 7.58
N THR A 15 10.32 -1.86 7.96
CA THR A 15 11.51 -2.21 7.18
C THR A 15 11.80 -3.72 7.16
N GLY A 16 11.23 -4.51 8.08
CA GLY A 16 11.48 -5.95 8.19
C GLY A 16 11.06 -6.74 6.94
N PRO A 17 9.76 -6.82 6.62
CA PRO A 17 9.29 -7.48 5.41
C PRO A 17 9.91 -6.90 4.14
N TRP A 18 10.07 -5.57 4.07
CA TRP A 18 10.71 -4.92 2.93
C TRP A 18 12.15 -5.41 2.73
N LYS A 19 12.95 -5.49 3.81
CA LYS A 19 14.31 -6.02 3.74
C LYS A 19 14.33 -7.44 3.23
N VAL A 20 13.41 -8.31 3.67
CA VAL A 20 13.34 -9.70 3.18
C VAL A 20 13.26 -9.74 1.66
N LEU A 21 12.35 -8.96 1.07
CA LEU A 21 12.16 -8.92 -0.39
C LEU A 21 13.39 -8.43 -1.15
N HIS A 22 14.26 -7.63 -0.51
CA HIS A 22 15.38 -6.95 -1.15
C HIS A 22 16.77 -7.44 -0.68
N THR A 23 16.84 -8.40 0.25
CA THR A 23 18.11 -8.86 0.85
C THR A 23 18.92 -9.73 -0.11
N CYS A 24 18.26 -10.42 -1.04
CA CYS A 24 18.89 -11.44 -1.86
C CYS A 24 18.31 -11.41 -3.28
N LYS A 25 19.16 -11.05 -4.26
CA LYS A 25 18.75 -10.92 -5.67
C LYS A 25 18.49 -12.26 -6.35
N ASP A 26 19.19 -13.31 -5.95
CA ASP A 26 19.13 -14.64 -6.58
C ASP A 26 18.31 -15.66 -5.77
N CYS A 27 17.64 -15.20 -4.69
CA CYS A 27 16.83 -16.07 -3.87
C CYS A 27 15.54 -16.44 -4.58
N GLN A 28 15.22 -17.74 -4.54
CA GLN A 28 13.92 -18.24 -5.00
C GLN A 28 12.80 -17.81 -4.05
N THR A 29 11.57 -17.72 -4.56
CA THR A 29 10.38 -17.30 -3.81
C THR A 29 10.17 -18.12 -2.53
N GLU A 30 10.44 -19.42 -2.56
CA GLU A 30 10.35 -20.32 -1.40
C GLU A 30 11.33 -19.95 -0.29
N GLN A 31 12.53 -19.49 -0.66
CA GLN A 31 13.54 -19.05 0.30
C GLN A 31 13.14 -17.71 0.93
N LEU A 32 12.67 -16.77 0.12
CA LEU A 32 12.12 -15.51 0.61
C LEU A 32 10.93 -15.74 1.54
N ALA A 33 10.05 -16.70 1.23
CA ALA A 33 8.90 -17.04 2.07
C ALA A 33 9.34 -17.58 3.44
N LYS A 34 10.41 -18.39 3.51
CA LYS A 34 10.97 -18.85 4.79
C LYS A 34 11.49 -17.70 5.64
N TYR A 35 12.22 -16.76 5.04
CA TYR A 35 12.71 -15.56 5.74
C TYR A 35 11.57 -14.64 6.15
N MET A 36 10.54 -14.49 5.30
CA MET A 36 9.35 -13.71 5.59
C MET A 36 8.63 -14.25 6.82
N ARG A 37 8.43 -15.58 6.90
CA ARG A 37 7.86 -16.24 8.09
C ARG A 37 8.65 -15.94 9.34
N LEU A 38 9.98 -16.05 9.29
CA LEU A 38 10.84 -15.79 10.44
C LEU A 38 10.74 -14.34 10.91
N VAL A 39 10.89 -13.37 9.99
CA VAL A 39 10.86 -11.95 10.31
C VAL A 39 9.50 -11.53 10.86
N VAL A 40 8.40 -11.91 10.21
CA VAL A 40 7.04 -11.61 10.68
C VAL A 40 6.77 -12.26 12.04
N THR A 41 7.23 -13.50 12.27
CA THR A 41 7.09 -14.16 13.58
C THR A 41 7.84 -13.41 14.68
N LEU A 42 9.07 -12.95 14.41
CA LEU A 42 9.86 -12.17 15.37
C LEU A 42 9.21 -10.82 15.66
N MET A 43 8.68 -10.16 14.63
CA MET A 43 7.99 -8.88 14.76
C MET A 43 6.63 -8.98 15.45
N GLY A 44 5.95 -10.13 15.32
CA GLY A 44 4.71 -10.43 16.03
C GLY A 44 4.93 -10.70 17.53
N ARG A 45 6.17 -10.99 17.94
CA ARG A 45 6.57 -11.08 19.35
C ARG A 45 6.86 -9.70 19.90
N ALA A 46 5.85 -8.83 19.98
CA ALA A 46 6.00 -7.58 20.72
C ALA A 46 6.39 -7.87 22.17
N PRO A 47 7.34 -7.12 22.76
CA PRO A 47 7.65 -7.25 24.18
C PRO A 47 6.40 -6.96 25.01
N ARG A 48 6.25 -7.68 26.14
CA ARG A 48 5.25 -7.33 27.16
C ARG A 48 5.55 -5.90 27.59
N ASP A 49 4.68 -4.95 27.30
CA ASP A 49 4.74 -3.67 27.99
C ASP A 49 4.38 -3.96 29.45
N PRO A 50 5.27 -3.74 30.43
CA PRO A 50 4.95 -3.98 31.84
C PRO A 50 3.89 -3.01 32.40
N LEU A 51 3.60 -1.91 31.67
CA LEU A 51 2.68 -0.84 32.06
C LEU A 51 1.31 -0.94 31.39
N VAL A 52 1.20 -1.73 30.31
CA VAL A 52 -0.08 -2.12 29.69
C VAL A 52 -0.36 -3.54 30.18
N GLY A 53 -1.44 -3.74 30.94
CA GLY A 53 -1.75 -5.02 31.59
C GLY A 53 -1.60 -6.26 30.71
N GLU A 54 -1.57 -7.43 31.35
CA GLU A 54 -1.06 -8.73 30.83
C GLU A 54 -1.62 -9.27 29.49
N GLU A 55 -2.61 -8.61 28.88
CA GLU A 55 -3.22 -9.10 27.64
C GLU A 55 -2.35 -8.80 26.43
N ARG A 56 -1.75 -9.87 25.89
CA ARG A 56 -1.01 -9.80 24.62
C ARG A 56 -1.94 -9.34 23.49
N PRO A 57 -1.41 -8.58 22.51
CA PRO A 57 -2.12 -8.37 21.25
C PRO A 57 -2.50 -9.73 20.66
N SER A 58 -3.78 -9.91 20.34
CA SER A 58 -4.31 -11.16 19.79
C SER A 58 -4.31 -11.17 18.26
N ARG A 59 -4.06 -10.01 17.63
CA ARG A 59 -4.15 -9.81 16.17
C ARG A 59 -2.93 -9.05 15.67
N LEU A 60 -2.38 -9.48 14.54
CA LEU A 60 -1.20 -8.90 13.90
C LEU A 60 -1.53 -8.44 12.50
N PHE A 61 -1.33 -7.15 12.22
CA PHE A 61 -1.56 -6.55 10.91
C PHE A 61 -0.27 -5.95 10.35
N PHE A 62 -0.01 -6.20 9.07
CA PHE A 62 1.04 -5.54 8.31
C PHE A 62 0.42 -4.71 7.20
N LYS A 63 0.73 -3.42 7.17
CA LYS A 63 0.47 -2.55 6.02
C LYS A 63 1.77 -2.38 5.27
N LEU A 64 1.80 -2.82 4.02
CA LEU A 64 2.95 -2.70 3.13
C LEU A 64 2.78 -1.52 2.17
N GLN A 65 3.88 -1.04 1.61
CA GLN A 65 3.88 0.10 0.68
C GLN A 65 3.32 -0.27 -0.71
N SER A 66 3.42 -1.54 -1.10
CA SER A 66 2.99 -2.04 -2.40
C SER A 66 2.66 -3.54 -2.33
N SER A 67 2.15 -4.08 -3.43
CA SER A 67 1.91 -5.51 -3.66
C SER A 67 3.13 -6.24 -4.22
N GLU A 68 4.33 -5.65 -4.16
CA GLU A 68 5.54 -6.22 -4.76
C GLU A 68 5.84 -7.64 -4.28
N GLY A 69 5.67 -7.90 -2.98
CA GLY A 69 5.92 -9.21 -2.37
C GLY A 69 4.68 -10.04 -2.08
N VAL A 70 3.55 -9.78 -2.76
CA VAL A 70 2.30 -10.50 -2.49
C VAL A 70 2.43 -12.01 -2.77
N ASP A 71 3.22 -12.40 -3.76
CA ASP A 71 3.59 -13.78 -4.08
C ASP A 71 4.34 -14.46 -2.92
N VAL A 72 5.39 -13.82 -2.41
CA VAL A 72 6.16 -14.29 -1.26
C VAL A 72 5.27 -14.38 -0.02
N LEU A 73 4.36 -13.43 0.19
CA LEU A 73 3.45 -13.40 1.34
C LEU A 73 2.38 -14.48 1.24
N SER A 74 1.76 -14.69 0.07
CA SER A 74 0.80 -15.76 -0.17
C SER A 74 1.46 -17.13 0.03
N LEU A 75 2.72 -17.29 -0.37
CA LEU A 75 3.45 -18.53 -0.10
C LEU A 75 3.85 -18.67 1.37
N ALA A 76 4.27 -17.59 2.02
CA ALA A 76 4.65 -17.58 3.43
C ALA A 76 3.45 -17.84 4.35
N PHE A 77 2.28 -17.30 4.00
CA PHE A 77 1.08 -17.28 4.82
C PHE A 77 -0.17 -17.56 3.97
N PRO A 78 -0.33 -18.78 3.45
CA PRO A 78 -1.40 -19.10 2.49
C PRO A 78 -2.80 -18.89 3.06
N GLU A 79 -2.95 -19.03 4.37
CA GLU A 79 -4.25 -18.84 5.02
C GLU A 79 -4.58 -17.40 5.38
N VAL A 80 -3.60 -16.48 5.33
CA VAL A 80 -3.78 -15.10 5.79
C VAL A 80 -4.49 -14.27 4.72
N PRO A 81 -5.66 -13.68 5.03
CA PRO A 81 -6.34 -12.78 4.11
C PRO A 81 -5.58 -11.46 4.01
N TRP A 82 -5.65 -10.82 2.84
CA TRP A 82 -5.08 -9.51 2.58
C TRP A 82 -6.09 -8.62 1.84
N MET A 83 -5.91 -7.31 1.96
CA MET A 83 -6.64 -6.33 1.16
C MET A 83 -5.65 -5.52 0.32
N PHE A 84 -6.01 -5.25 -0.93
CA PHE A 84 -5.27 -4.31 -1.79
C PHE A 84 -6.06 -3.03 -1.93
N LEU A 85 -5.50 -1.96 -1.37
CA LEU A 85 -6.06 -0.63 -1.39
C LEU A 85 -5.59 0.08 -2.65
N PHE A 86 -6.52 0.40 -3.55
CA PHE A 86 -6.23 1.11 -4.79
C PHE A 86 -7.00 2.43 -4.85
N ARG A 87 -6.59 3.34 -5.72
CA ARG A 87 -7.16 4.69 -5.85
C ARG A 87 -7.10 5.10 -7.32
N GLU A 88 -7.85 6.15 -7.67
CA GLU A 88 -7.87 6.70 -9.02
C GLU A 88 -6.43 6.91 -9.55
N PRO A 89 -6.14 6.44 -10.77
CA PRO A 89 -4.82 6.46 -11.38
C PRO A 89 -4.03 7.79 -11.35
N VAL A 90 -4.64 8.91 -11.72
CA VAL A 90 -4.01 10.24 -11.71
C VAL A 90 -3.66 10.63 -10.28
N GLU A 91 -4.55 10.37 -9.32
CA GLU A 91 -4.34 10.71 -7.91
C GLU A 91 -3.17 9.93 -7.29
N VAL A 92 -3.00 8.65 -7.66
CA VAL A 92 -1.88 7.81 -7.20
C VAL A 92 -0.57 8.25 -7.85
N MET A 93 -0.57 8.52 -9.16
CA MET A 93 0.62 9.04 -9.85
C MET A 93 1.09 10.35 -9.24
N MET A 94 0.18 11.31 -9.02
CA MET A 94 0.49 12.60 -8.43
C MET A 94 0.97 12.48 -6.98
N SER A 95 0.37 11.57 -6.19
CA SER A 95 0.86 11.30 -4.83
C SER A 95 2.27 10.71 -4.83
N ARG A 96 2.57 9.79 -5.74
CA ARG A 96 3.86 9.12 -5.81
C ARG A 96 4.96 10.06 -6.28
N MET A 97 4.71 10.79 -7.36
CA MET A 97 5.65 11.78 -7.88
C MET A 97 5.84 12.95 -6.90
N GLY A 98 4.80 13.34 -6.17
CA GLY A 98 4.90 14.29 -5.07
C GLY A 98 5.85 13.81 -3.97
N ALA A 99 5.70 12.55 -3.52
CA ALA A 99 6.59 11.93 -2.52
C ALA A 99 8.05 11.81 -3.00
N GLN A 100 8.27 11.51 -4.29
CA GLN A 100 9.60 11.48 -4.91
C GLN A 100 10.25 12.86 -4.93
N ARG A 101 9.49 13.90 -5.27
CA ARG A 101 9.98 15.29 -5.29
C ARG A 101 10.44 15.80 -3.93
N ILE A 102 9.84 15.29 -2.84
CA ILE A 102 10.18 15.65 -1.46
C ILE A 102 11.08 14.62 -0.77
N GLY A 103 11.60 13.62 -1.49
CA GLY A 103 12.54 12.63 -0.96
C GLY A 103 11.97 11.69 0.11
N MET A 104 10.65 11.51 0.15
CA MET A 104 9.95 10.71 1.18
C MET A 104 9.66 9.27 0.76
N GLU A 105 9.90 8.88 -0.50
CA GLU A 105 10.00 7.45 -0.83
C GLU A 105 11.32 6.92 -0.28
N GLY A 106 11.28 5.80 0.43
CA GLY A 106 12.47 5.08 0.90
C GLY A 106 13.42 4.79 -0.25
N THR A 107 14.35 5.71 -0.47
CA THR A 107 15.69 5.56 -1.03
C THR A 107 15.89 4.48 -2.10
N HIS A 108 15.17 4.58 -3.23
CA HIS A 108 15.70 4.08 -4.51
C HIS A 108 16.81 5.00 -5.06
N ASP A 109 16.73 6.29 -4.80
CA ASP A 109 17.69 7.28 -5.32
C ASP A 109 19.07 7.23 -4.63
N ASP A 110 19.15 6.78 -3.36
CA ASP A 110 20.45 6.64 -2.68
C ASP A 110 21.34 5.56 -3.31
N VAL A 111 20.75 4.50 -3.86
CA VAL A 111 21.52 3.41 -4.48
C VAL A 111 22.03 3.84 -5.85
N ALA A 112 21.20 4.55 -6.63
CA ALA A 112 21.62 5.12 -7.91
C ALA A 112 22.67 6.22 -7.74
N GLN A 113 22.52 7.11 -6.75
CA GLN A 113 23.52 8.12 -6.41
C GLN A 113 24.82 7.49 -5.87
N LYS A 114 24.74 6.47 -5.01
CA LYS A 114 25.95 5.77 -4.51
C LYS A 114 26.67 4.99 -5.61
N LEU A 115 25.95 4.40 -6.58
CA LEU A 115 26.56 3.77 -7.74
C LEU A 115 27.23 4.80 -8.67
N GLN A 116 26.63 5.98 -8.86
CA GLN A 116 27.25 7.10 -9.59
C GLN A 116 28.46 7.70 -8.87
N GLN A 117 28.48 7.69 -7.54
CA GLN A 117 29.63 8.16 -6.75
C GLN A 117 30.80 7.18 -6.76
N MET A 118 30.55 5.87 -6.93
CA MET A 118 31.59 4.85 -7.08
C MET A 118 32.15 4.74 -8.50
N ALA A 119 31.39 5.14 -9.53
CA ALA A 119 31.86 5.23 -10.91
C ALA A 119 32.48 6.62 -11.15
N GLY A 120 33.81 6.69 -11.08
CA GLY A 120 34.60 7.93 -11.08
C GLY A 120 34.14 9.07 -11.98
N LYS A 121 34.00 10.25 -11.36
CA LYS A 121 34.00 11.64 -11.86
C LYS A 121 34.01 11.83 -13.39
N GLN A 122 32.82 12.02 -13.95
CA GLN A 122 32.47 13.16 -14.80
C GLN A 122 30.93 13.27 -14.84
N ALA A 123 30.36 13.91 -13.82
CA ALA A 123 28.98 14.36 -13.88
C ALA A 123 28.99 15.87 -13.71
N GLN A 124 28.97 16.58 -14.83
CA GLN A 124 28.57 17.98 -14.89
C GLN A 124 27.29 18.17 -14.09
N GLN A 125 27.23 19.24 -13.31
CA GLN A 125 25.99 19.86 -12.90
C GLN A 125 25.18 20.18 -14.17
N VAL A 126 24.28 19.29 -14.54
CA VAL A 126 23.16 19.60 -15.41
C VAL A 126 21.92 19.39 -14.56
N ARG A 127 21.28 20.51 -14.23
CA ARG A 127 19.88 20.56 -13.79
C ARG A 127 19.08 19.64 -14.70
N GLY A 128 18.66 18.50 -14.17
CA GLY A 128 18.12 17.40 -14.95
C GLY A 128 16.75 17.73 -15.54
N GLY A 129 16.75 18.39 -16.69
CA GLY A 129 15.67 18.30 -17.67
C GLY A 129 15.55 16.86 -18.14
N GLY A 130 14.79 16.05 -17.40
CA GLY A 130 14.20 14.85 -17.95
C GLY A 130 13.13 15.27 -18.93
N SER A 131 13.22 14.82 -20.18
CA SER A 131 12.12 14.98 -21.14
C SER A 131 10.82 14.46 -20.48
N PRO A 132 9.80 15.31 -20.27
CA PRO A 132 8.55 15.02 -19.52
C PRO A 132 7.64 13.86 -19.97
N PRO A 133 7.95 13.05 -21.01
CA PRO A 133 7.17 11.84 -21.28
C PRO A 133 7.68 10.55 -20.61
N GLN A 134 8.96 10.47 -20.22
CA GLN A 134 9.55 9.18 -19.79
C GLN A 134 9.36 8.85 -18.31
N ALA A 135 9.35 9.85 -17.42
CA ALA A 135 9.26 9.62 -15.97
C ALA A 135 7.84 9.20 -15.58
N GLU A 136 6.83 9.87 -16.11
CA GLU A 136 5.40 9.62 -15.96
C GLU A 136 5.05 8.22 -16.47
N MET A 137 5.52 7.88 -17.67
CA MET A 137 5.36 6.56 -18.27
C MET A 137 6.00 5.45 -17.41
N ARG A 138 7.19 5.70 -16.86
CA ARG A 138 7.86 4.75 -15.96
C ARG A 138 7.08 4.58 -14.66
N ASN A 139 6.63 5.67 -14.07
CA ASN A 139 5.82 5.68 -12.85
C ASN A 139 4.52 4.88 -13.04
N ALA A 140 3.80 5.14 -14.14
CA ALA A 140 2.60 4.40 -14.52
C ALA A 140 2.89 2.90 -14.69
N LYS A 141 3.98 2.53 -15.37
CA LYS A 141 4.38 1.12 -15.52
C LYS A 141 4.69 0.44 -14.18
N THR A 142 5.38 1.13 -13.25
CA THR A 142 5.66 0.57 -11.93
C THR A 142 4.37 0.33 -11.15
N LEU A 143 3.45 1.31 -11.13
CA LEU A 143 2.15 1.18 -10.47
C LEU A 143 1.28 0.11 -11.14
N ALA A 144 1.34 -0.04 -12.46
CA ALA A 144 0.66 -1.11 -13.18
C ALA A 144 1.19 -2.48 -12.78
N GLY A 145 2.51 -2.62 -12.58
CA GLY A 145 3.11 -3.85 -12.06
C GLY A 145 2.56 -4.24 -10.68
N PHE A 146 2.32 -3.26 -9.80
CA PHE A 146 1.68 -3.50 -8.51
C PHE A 146 0.22 -3.94 -8.66
N CYS A 147 -0.56 -3.24 -9.49
CA CYS A 147 -1.96 -3.62 -9.75
C CYS A 147 -2.04 -5.04 -10.32
N GLN A 148 -1.20 -5.35 -11.31
CA GLN A 148 -1.17 -6.67 -11.95
C GLN A 148 -0.79 -7.77 -10.97
N LYS A 149 0.21 -7.56 -10.10
CA LYS A 149 0.57 -8.53 -9.05
C LYS A 149 -0.59 -8.80 -8.09
N ALA A 150 -1.31 -7.76 -7.67
CA ALA A 150 -2.48 -7.92 -6.81
C ALA A 150 -3.61 -8.70 -7.52
N ILE A 151 -3.92 -8.35 -8.77
CA ILE A 151 -4.92 -9.05 -9.59
C ILE A 151 -4.56 -10.54 -9.75
N THR A 152 -3.32 -10.83 -10.14
CA THR A 152 -2.83 -12.20 -10.31
C THR A 152 -2.93 -12.99 -9.01
N ALA A 153 -2.43 -12.44 -7.89
CA ALA A 153 -2.49 -13.12 -6.60
C ALA A 153 -3.92 -13.38 -6.12
N ALA A 154 -4.88 -12.49 -6.41
CA ALA A 154 -6.28 -12.71 -6.08
C ALA A 154 -6.93 -13.83 -6.91
N HIS A 155 -6.52 -13.99 -8.17
CA HIS A 155 -6.96 -15.11 -9.00
C HIS A 155 -6.32 -16.44 -8.58
N GLU A 156 -5.02 -16.44 -8.25
CA GLU A 156 -4.29 -17.63 -7.82
C GLU A 156 -4.72 -18.13 -6.44
N HIS A 157 -5.20 -17.23 -5.58
CA HIS A 157 -5.67 -17.54 -4.22
C HIS A 157 -7.10 -17.00 -3.99
N PRO A 158 -8.12 -17.63 -4.59
CA PRO A 158 -9.51 -17.19 -4.45
C PRO A 158 -9.94 -17.03 -2.99
N GLY A 159 -10.55 -15.90 -2.68
CA GLY A 159 -11.04 -15.58 -1.33
C GLY A 159 -9.99 -15.07 -0.33
N LYS A 160 -8.69 -15.06 -0.68
CA LYS A 160 -7.66 -14.48 0.20
C LYS A 160 -7.43 -12.99 -0.03
N GLY A 161 -7.54 -12.52 -1.28
CA GLY A 161 -7.38 -11.11 -1.64
C GLY A 161 -8.70 -10.36 -1.78
N MET A 162 -8.81 -9.20 -1.14
CA MET A 162 -9.95 -8.28 -1.29
C MET A 162 -9.49 -6.95 -1.92
N MET A 163 -10.07 -6.58 -3.07
CA MET A 163 -9.82 -5.29 -3.70
C MET A 163 -10.69 -4.24 -3.02
N VAL A 164 -10.11 -3.12 -2.61
CA VAL A 164 -10.85 -2.02 -1.97
C VAL A 164 -10.40 -0.70 -2.56
N GLU A 165 -11.33 0.04 -3.13
CA GLU A 165 -11.07 1.40 -3.56
C GLU A 165 -11.00 2.35 -2.36
N TYR A 166 -10.01 3.24 -2.38
CA TYR A 166 -9.71 4.16 -1.29
C TYR A 166 -10.88 5.05 -0.90
N THR A 167 -11.77 5.35 -1.85
CA THR A 167 -12.96 6.18 -1.64
C THR A 167 -13.96 5.58 -0.66
N TYR A 168 -13.93 4.25 -0.45
CA TYR A 168 -14.77 3.57 0.54
C TYR A 168 -14.17 3.57 1.95
N LEU A 169 -12.94 4.05 2.13
CA LEU A 169 -12.39 4.28 3.46
C LEU A 169 -13.01 5.53 4.10
N PRO A 170 -13.17 5.55 5.43
CA PRO A 170 -12.82 4.49 6.37
C PRO A 170 -13.90 3.40 6.55
N SER A 171 -15.12 3.60 6.06
CA SER A 171 -16.30 2.83 6.50
C SER A 171 -16.25 1.34 6.15
N VAL A 172 -15.75 1.02 4.96
CA VAL A 172 -15.57 -0.37 4.50
C VAL A 172 -14.76 -1.23 5.48
N MET A 173 -13.88 -0.61 6.30
CA MET A 173 -13.09 -1.37 7.28
C MET A 173 -13.95 -2.06 8.33
N TRP A 174 -14.98 -1.39 8.84
CA TRP A 174 -15.85 -1.96 9.86
C TRP A 174 -17.13 -2.59 9.31
N GLU A 175 -17.53 -2.26 8.08
CA GLU A 175 -18.69 -2.85 7.42
C GLU A 175 -18.35 -4.20 6.73
N GLU A 176 -17.17 -4.29 6.11
CA GLU A 176 -16.83 -5.41 5.22
C GLU A 176 -15.49 -6.07 5.58
N VAL A 177 -14.39 -5.30 5.61
CA VAL A 177 -13.03 -5.87 5.70
C VAL A 177 -12.80 -6.61 7.00
N LEU A 178 -12.99 -5.96 8.15
CA LEU A 178 -12.76 -6.60 9.45
C LEU A 178 -13.73 -7.76 9.69
N PRO A 179 -15.07 -7.57 9.67
CA PRO A 179 -15.99 -8.64 10.05
C PRO A 179 -16.07 -9.79 9.05
N LYS A 180 -16.04 -9.51 7.75
CA LYS A 180 -16.34 -10.53 6.72
C LYS A 180 -15.09 -11.11 6.05
N HIS A 181 -14.06 -10.30 5.84
CA HIS A 181 -12.82 -10.75 5.18
C HIS A 181 -11.75 -11.22 6.17
N PHE A 182 -11.48 -10.44 7.21
CA PHE A 182 -10.49 -10.78 8.23
C PHE A 182 -11.06 -11.63 9.38
N GLY A 183 -12.38 -11.83 9.43
CA GLY A 183 -13.05 -12.60 10.49
C GLY A 183 -12.95 -11.95 11.88
N VAL A 184 -12.70 -10.64 11.92
CA VAL A 184 -12.52 -9.83 13.12
C VAL A 184 -13.85 -9.19 13.52
N LYS A 185 -14.47 -9.72 14.58
CA LYS A 185 -15.61 -9.07 15.22
C LYS A 185 -15.15 -7.78 15.89
N ILE A 186 -15.88 -6.72 15.64
CA ILE A 186 -15.69 -5.39 16.24
C ILE A 186 -16.96 -4.93 16.94
N GLY A 187 -16.80 -4.44 18.17
CA GLY A 187 -17.87 -3.82 18.95
C GLY A 187 -18.04 -2.33 18.64
N LEU A 188 -19.05 -1.72 19.26
CA LEU A 188 -19.34 -0.29 19.12
C LEU A 188 -18.15 0.58 19.57
N THR A 189 -17.47 0.20 20.65
CA THR A 189 -16.30 0.92 21.17
C THR A 189 -15.13 0.89 20.19
N GLU A 190 -14.83 -0.27 19.59
CA GLU A 190 -13.77 -0.41 18.60
C GLU A 190 -14.09 0.38 17.33
N ARG A 191 -15.35 0.35 16.88
CA ARG A 191 -15.80 1.16 15.74
C ARG A 191 -15.62 2.66 15.99
N ALA A 192 -15.98 3.15 17.18
CA ALA A 192 -15.77 4.54 17.56
C ALA A 192 -14.28 4.92 17.59
N ALA A 193 -13.41 4.03 18.08
CA ALA A 193 -11.97 4.23 18.08
C ALA A 193 -11.40 4.29 16.64
N LEU A 194 -11.84 3.39 15.76
CA LEU A 194 -11.46 3.39 14.34
C LEU A 194 -11.88 4.68 13.63
N LEU A 195 -13.13 5.12 13.84
CA LEU A 195 -13.67 6.35 13.26
C LEU A 195 -12.86 7.56 13.73
N LYS A 196 -12.65 7.73 15.04
CA LYS A 196 -11.85 8.83 15.59
C LYS A 196 -10.42 8.82 15.05
N ALA A 197 -9.81 7.64 14.92
CA ALA A 197 -8.46 7.49 14.37
C ALA A 197 -8.39 7.72 12.84
N SER A 198 -9.53 7.75 12.15
CA SER A 198 -9.61 8.05 10.71
C SER A 198 -9.73 9.56 10.41
N GLU A 199 -10.10 10.37 11.40
CA GLU A 199 -10.20 11.83 11.28
C GLU A 199 -8.83 12.52 11.08
N HIS A 200 -7.74 11.81 11.37
CA HIS A 200 -6.37 12.34 11.31
C HIS A 200 -5.67 11.91 10.02
N TYR A 201 -5.02 12.86 9.34
CA TYR A 201 -4.27 12.58 8.12
C TYR A 201 -3.07 11.67 8.41
N SER A 202 -3.03 10.47 7.83
CA SER A 202 -2.02 9.46 8.15
C SER A 202 -0.58 9.80 7.69
N LYS A 203 -0.40 10.89 6.94
CA LYS A 203 0.94 11.41 6.56
C LYS A 203 1.27 12.73 7.28
N ALA A 204 0.43 13.19 8.21
CA ALA A 204 0.80 14.26 9.10
C ALA A 204 1.89 13.75 10.05
N ALA A 205 2.90 14.58 10.33
CA ALA A 205 3.89 14.27 11.37
C ALA A 205 3.18 13.92 12.69
N GLU A 206 3.78 13.08 13.54
CA GLU A 206 3.16 12.54 14.77
C GLU A 206 2.58 13.62 15.72
N ASN A 207 2.95 14.89 15.56
CA ASN A 207 2.47 16.03 16.34
C ASN A 207 1.60 17.05 15.57
N SER A 208 1.20 16.73 14.34
CA SER A 208 0.39 17.61 13.50
C SER A 208 -1.05 17.13 13.45
N LYS A 209 -1.96 17.90 14.07
CA LYS A 209 -3.42 17.71 13.98
C LYS A 209 -3.95 18.22 12.62
N THR A 210 -3.34 17.78 11.52
CA THR A 210 -3.88 18.11 10.19
C THR A 210 -5.11 17.25 9.96
N ALA A 211 -6.27 17.90 9.86
CA ALA A 211 -7.50 17.24 9.45
C ALA A 211 -7.31 16.59 8.08
N PHE A 212 -7.92 15.43 7.87
CA PHE A 212 -8.00 14.85 6.54
C PHE A 212 -8.65 15.85 5.57
N SER A 213 -8.00 16.14 4.44
CA SER A 213 -8.53 16.97 3.37
C SER A 213 -8.56 16.16 2.09
N ASP A 214 -9.70 16.17 1.39
CA ASP A 214 -9.84 15.50 0.12
C ASP A 214 -9.04 16.28 -0.94
N ASP A 215 -7.95 15.69 -1.44
CA ASP A 215 -6.96 16.36 -2.31
C ASP A 215 -7.12 16.02 -3.79
N LYS A 216 -8.26 15.43 -4.17
CA LYS A 216 -8.55 14.92 -5.52
C LYS A 216 -8.53 16.00 -6.58
N GLU A 217 -9.37 17.02 -6.42
CA GLU A 217 -9.53 18.09 -7.40
C GLU A 217 -8.21 18.84 -7.62
N ALA A 218 -7.51 19.15 -6.52
CA ALA A 218 -6.19 19.78 -6.58
C ALA A 218 -5.15 18.93 -7.34
N LYS A 219 -5.16 17.61 -7.16
CA LYS A 219 -4.27 16.69 -7.90
C LYS A 219 -4.65 16.61 -9.38
N HIS A 220 -5.93 16.54 -9.72
CA HIS A 220 -6.39 16.48 -11.10
C HIS A 220 -6.08 17.77 -11.88
N GLN A 221 -6.22 18.92 -11.22
CA GLN A 221 -5.86 20.22 -11.81
C GLN A 221 -4.34 20.37 -11.96
N ALA A 222 -3.56 19.92 -10.98
CA ALA A 222 -2.10 19.98 -11.02
C ALA A 222 -1.45 18.92 -11.93
N ALA A 223 -2.19 17.89 -12.35
CA ALA A 223 -1.67 16.82 -13.19
C ALA A 223 -1.34 17.31 -14.59
N SER A 224 -0.09 17.08 -15.02
CA SER A 224 0.35 17.41 -16.37
C SER A 224 -0.38 16.57 -17.43
N PRO A 225 -0.46 17.03 -18.68
CA PRO A 225 -1.01 16.22 -19.77
C PRO A 225 -0.31 14.86 -19.92
N ALA A 226 0.99 14.78 -19.62
CA ALA A 226 1.75 13.52 -19.67
C ALA A 226 1.32 12.54 -18.57
N VAL A 227 1.03 13.02 -17.35
CA VAL A 227 0.49 12.19 -16.27
C VAL A 227 -0.88 11.63 -16.66
N LYS A 228 -1.78 12.49 -17.16
CA LYS A 228 -3.12 12.08 -17.61
C LYS A 228 -3.03 11.03 -18.73
N ALA A 229 -2.22 11.30 -19.77
CA ALA A 229 -2.05 10.36 -20.87
C ALA A 229 -1.43 9.00 -20.43
N ALA A 230 -0.44 9.00 -19.54
CA ALA A 230 0.15 7.77 -19.03
C ALA A 230 -0.83 6.99 -18.14
N SER A 231 -1.58 7.71 -17.29
CA SER A 231 -2.64 7.19 -16.44
C SER A 231 -3.72 6.49 -17.27
N ASP A 232 -4.32 7.21 -18.23
CA ASP A 232 -5.41 6.71 -19.07
C ASP A 232 -4.97 5.49 -19.88
N LYS A 233 -3.75 5.52 -20.43
CA LYS A 233 -3.25 4.46 -21.29
C LYS A 233 -2.87 3.17 -20.54
N ILE A 234 -2.34 3.29 -19.33
CA ILE A 234 -1.69 2.15 -18.63
C ILE A 234 -2.45 1.72 -17.39
N LEU A 235 -2.87 2.68 -16.57
CA LEU A 235 -3.43 2.41 -15.25
C LEU A 235 -4.94 2.28 -15.28
N MET A 236 -5.63 3.08 -16.10
CA MET A 236 -7.10 3.07 -16.14
C MET A 236 -7.70 1.68 -16.44
N PRO A 237 -7.18 0.89 -17.41
CA PRO A 237 -7.70 -0.46 -17.64
C PRO A 237 -7.55 -1.39 -16.42
N LEU A 238 -6.43 -1.28 -15.70
CA LEU A 238 -6.17 -2.08 -14.49
C LEU A 238 -7.01 -1.59 -13.31
N TYR A 239 -7.23 -0.29 -13.19
CA TYR A 239 -8.13 0.29 -12.19
C TYR A 239 -9.56 -0.18 -12.39
N GLN A 240 -10.09 -0.14 -13.62
CA GLN A 240 -11.41 -0.67 -13.95
C GLN A 240 -11.52 -2.18 -13.64
N GLN A 241 -10.46 -2.94 -13.95
CA GLN A 241 -10.41 -4.36 -13.59
C GLN A 241 -10.46 -4.56 -12.07
N LEU A 242 -9.69 -3.80 -11.28
CA LEU A 242 -9.73 -3.84 -9.82
C LEU A 242 -11.11 -3.47 -9.28
N GLN A 243 -11.79 -2.49 -9.87
CA GLN A 243 -13.15 -2.12 -9.48
C GLN A 243 -14.14 -3.25 -9.75
N ALA A 244 -14.04 -3.92 -10.91
CA ALA A 244 -14.87 -5.07 -11.24
C ALA A 244 -14.65 -6.27 -10.29
N MET A 245 -13.47 -6.36 -9.65
CA MET A 245 -13.15 -7.39 -8.66
C MET A 245 -13.68 -7.08 -7.24
N GLN A 246 -14.34 -5.93 -7.02
CA GLN A 246 -14.93 -5.57 -5.72
C GLN A 246 -16.25 -6.32 -5.46
N MET A 247 -16.16 -7.64 -5.31
CA MET A 247 -17.31 -8.54 -5.16
C MET A 247 -18.15 -8.33 -3.89
N TRP A 248 -17.62 -7.57 -2.94
CA TRP A 248 -18.31 -7.16 -1.71
C TRP A 248 -19.27 -5.99 -1.92
N LEU A 249 -19.16 -5.25 -3.03
CA LEU A 249 -20.14 -4.22 -3.39
C LEU A 249 -21.47 -4.86 -3.85
N PRO A 250 -22.62 -4.24 -3.54
CA PRO A 250 -23.90 -4.61 -4.15
C PRO A 250 -23.82 -4.57 -5.68
N GLU A 251 -24.57 -5.43 -6.35
CA GLU A 251 -24.52 -5.56 -7.81
C GLU A 251 -24.85 -4.25 -8.56
N GLU A 252 -25.78 -3.46 -8.03
CA GLU A 252 -26.14 -2.13 -8.52
C GLU A 252 -24.95 -1.16 -8.56
N GLN A 253 -24.09 -1.22 -7.54
CA GLN A 253 -22.89 -0.38 -7.45
C GLN A 253 -21.77 -0.89 -8.36
N ARG A 254 -21.75 -2.20 -8.69
CA ARG A 254 -20.78 -2.78 -9.65
C ARG A 254 -21.11 -2.42 -11.10
N GLN A 255 -22.39 -2.33 -11.46
CA GLN A 255 -22.82 -2.01 -12.83
C GLN A 255 -22.58 -0.54 -13.21
N THR A 256 -22.64 0.38 -12.23
CA THR A 256 -22.39 1.82 -12.45
C THR A 256 -20.94 2.12 -12.87
N VAL A 257 -20.01 1.18 -12.64
CA VAL A 257 -18.59 1.33 -12.99
C VAL A 257 -18.27 0.84 -14.42
N GLN A 258 -19.18 0.09 -15.03
CA GLN A 258 -19.00 -0.51 -16.37
C GLN A 258 -19.65 0.28 -17.51
N SER A 259 -20.40 1.35 -17.20
CA SER A 259 -21.09 2.24 -18.14
C SER A 259 -20.35 3.54 -18.35
#